data_AF-A0A972AWB3-F1
#
_entry.id   AF-A0A972AWB3-F1
#
_cell.length_a   1.000
_cell.length_b   1.000
_cell.length_c   1.000
_cell.angle_alpha   90.00
_cell.angle_beta   90.00
_cell.angle_gamma   90.00
#
_symmetry.space_group_name_H-M   'P 1'
#
loop_
_entity.id
_entity.type
_entity.pdbx_description
1 polymer ?
#
loop_
_entity_poly.entity_id
_entity_poly.type
_entity_poly.pdbx_seq_one_letter_code
_entity_poly.pdbx_strand_id
1 'polypeptide(L)'
;MMQAFEDTGYIDYDGERMVSTASLHEKGKGKVFGILITYEGTILKAFSGELNGSYLIKPFVEPVIDPVAMEKVTASFSKRMEAASKEEKTALSQKCWKEMQKLYRFHCHDGQLRALDEIAPSCPSGTGDCAGPRLLCAAYERNQQPSSLAEFFYGDGSFESGTFLPPCDSRC
;
A
#
# COMPACT_ATOMS: atom_id res chain seq x y z
N MET A 1 18.31 0.57 1.06
CA MET A 1 17.24 0.08 0.15
C MET A 1 17.43 0.58 -1.27
N MET A 2 17.41 1.91 -1.53
CA MET A 2 17.65 2.44 -2.88
C MET A 2 18.95 1.94 -3.51
N GLN A 3 20.07 2.02 -2.78
CA GLN A 3 21.33 1.45 -3.27
C GLN A 3 21.21 -0.04 -3.62
N ALA A 4 20.46 -0.82 -2.82
CA ALA A 4 20.25 -2.24 -3.11
C ALA A 4 19.41 -2.47 -4.38
N PHE A 5 18.45 -1.59 -4.68
CA PHE A 5 17.73 -1.62 -5.95
C PHE A 5 18.66 -1.37 -7.14
N GLU A 6 19.57 -0.40 -7.01
CA GLU A 6 20.56 -0.08 -8.06
C GLU A 6 21.59 -1.20 -8.24
N ASP A 7 22.12 -1.73 -7.14
CA ASP A 7 23.18 -2.75 -7.15
C ASP A 7 22.67 -4.10 -7.68
N THR A 8 21.42 -4.44 -7.38
CA THR A 8 20.87 -5.77 -7.71
C THR A 8 19.95 -5.76 -8.92
N GLY A 9 19.28 -4.64 -9.21
CA GLY A 9 18.21 -4.57 -10.21
C GLY A 9 16.89 -5.23 -9.78
N TYR A 10 16.74 -5.58 -8.50
CA TYR A 10 15.56 -6.26 -7.95
C TYR A 10 14.95 -5.50 -6.78
N ILE A 11 13.62 -5.43 -6.75
CA ILE A 11 12.83 -4.82 -5.68
C ILE A 11 12.83 -5.72 -4.43
N ASP A 12 12.77 -7.03 -4.64
CA ASP A 12 12.94 -8.07 -3.63
C ASP A 12 14.42 -8.51 -3.50
N TYR A 13 15.34 -7.54 -3.47
CA TYR A 13 16.80 -7.75 -3.44
C TYR A 13 17.30 -8.69 -2.32
N ASP A 14 16.57 -8.77 -1.22
CA ASP A 14 16.82 -9.62 -0.04
C ASP A 14 15.79 -10.76 0.10
N GLY A 15 15.08 -11.07 -0.97
CA GLY A 15 14.19 -12.23 -1.12
C GLY A 15 14.64 -13.13 -2.28
N GLU A 16 13.68 -13.51 -3.13
CA GLU A 16 13.92 -14.42 -4.26
C GLU A 16 14.54 -13.75 -5.48
N ARG A 17 14.56 -12.41 -5.53
CA ARG A 17 15.06 -11.60 -6.65
C ARG A 17 14.34 -11.92 -7.95
N MET A 18 13.01 -11.91 -7.89
CA MET A 18 12.13 -12.20 -9.03
C MET A 18 11.45 -10.94 -9.58
N VAL A 19 11.46 -9.84 -8.83
CA VAL A 19 10.75 -8.61 -9.20
C VAL A 19 11.74 -7.54 -9.60
N SER A 20 11.93 -7.36 -10.91
CA SER A 20 12.87 -6.37 -11.44
C SER A 20 12.45 -4.94 -11.15
N THR A 21 13.43 -4.06 -10.89
CA THR A 21 13.24 -2.61 -10.80
C THR A 21 12.92 -1.96 -12.14
N ALA A 22 13.19 -2.63 -13.27
CA ALA A 22 13.01 -2.07 -14.61
C ALA A 22 11.58 -1.55 -14.85
N SER A 23 10.56 -2.24 -14.32
CA SER A 23 9.16 -1.82 -14.50
C SER A 23 8.82 -0.51 -13.80
N LEU A 24 9.59 -0.10 -12.77
CA LEU A 24 9.39 1.18 -12.08
C LEU A 24 9.83 2.37 -12.92
N HIS A 25 10.72 2.16 -13.90
CA HIS A 25 11.23 3.20 -14.80
C HIS A 25 10.38 3.35 -16.07
N GLU A 26 9.39 2.49 -16.26
CA GLU A 26 8.36 2.71 -17.28
C GLU A 26 7.52 3.95 -16.93
N LYS A 27 7.02 4.64 -17.96
CA LYS A 27 6.34 5.92 -17.81
C LYS A 27 5.20 5.88 -16.78
N GLY A 28 5.35 6.63 -15.70
CA GLY A 28 4.36 6.76 -14.61
C GLY A 28 4.19 5.51 -13.74
N LYS A 29 5.14 4.58 -13.75
CA LYS A 29 5.08 3.33 -12.97
C LYS A 29 5.84 3.37 -11.64
N GLY A 30 6.54 4.47 -11.35
CA GLY A 30 7.23 4.68 -10.09
C GLY A 30 6.32 4.58 -8.87
N LYS A 31 6.92 4.25 -7.73
CA LYS A 31 6.21 3.90 -6.50
C LYS A 31 6.80 4.57 -5.28
N VAL A 32 5.96 4.75 -4.27
CA VAL A 32 6.43 5.13 -2.94
C VAL A 32 6.77 3.83 -2.20
N PHE A 33 7.99 3.77 -1.69
CA PHE A 33 8.47 2.72 -0.81
C PHE A 33 8.61 3.27 0.60
N GLY A 34 8.37 2.44 1.60
CA GLY A 34 8.53 2.80 3.00
C GLY A 34 9.39 1.79 3.74
N ILE A 35 10.15 2.28 4.71
CA ILE A 35 10.94 1.48 5.64
C ILE A 35 10.56 1.92 7.05
N LEU A 36 10.32 0.94 7.93
CA LEU A 36 10.13 1.16 9.36
C LEU A 36 11.16 0.34 10.12
N ILE A 37 11.86 0.98 11.04
CA ILE A 37 12.73 0.31 12.01
C ILE A 37 11.99 0.29 13.35
N THR A 38 12.05 -0.83 14.06
CA THR A 38 11.48 -0.96 15.41
C THR A 38 12.58 -0.86 16.48
N TYR A 39 12.23 -0.58 17.73
CA TYR A 39 13.19 -0.61 18.84
C TYR A 39 13.78 -2.00 19.09
N GLU A 40 13.07 -3.05 18.70
CA GLU A 40 13.52 -4.45 18.73
C GLU A 40 14.49 -4.78 17.58
N GLY A 41 14.83 -3.81 16.72
CA GLY A 41 15.77 -3.98 15.62
C GLY A 41 15.17 -4.64 14.37
N THR A 42 13.85 -4.76 14.29
CA THR A 42 13.18 -5.28 13.08
C THR A 42 13.14 -4.21 12.00
N ILE A 43 13.42 -4.59 10.75
CA ILE A 43 13.30 -3.73 9.57
C ILE A 43 12.09 -4.23 8.76
N LEU A 44 11.06 -3.40 8.67
CA LEU A 44 9.87 -3.64 7.86
C LEU A 44 9.92 -2.80 6.60
N LYS A 45 9.39 -3.33 5.51
CA LYS A 45 9.36 -2.67 4.20
C LYS A 45 7.98 -2.78 3.58
N ALA A 46 7.52 -1.70 2.97
CA ALA A 46 6.25 -1.65 2.23
C ALA A 46 6.40 -0.84 0.94
N PHE A 47 5.42 -0.95 0.06
CA PHE A 47 5.25 -0.07 -1.11
C PHE A 47 3.77 0.32 -1.23
N SER A 48 3.52 1.43 -1.93
CA SER A 48 2.17 1.96 -2.11
C SER A 48 1.37 1.22 -3.19
N GLY A 49 0.13 0.86 -2.85
CA GLY A 49 -0.79 0.16 -3.76
C GLY A 49 -0.27 -1.21 -4.20
N GLU A 50 -0.44 -1.51 -5.49
CA GLU A 50 0.09 -2.68 -6.16
C GLU A 50 1.41 -2.39 -6.87
N LEU A 51 2.23 -3.41 -7.01
CA LEU A 51 3.43 -3.41 -7.84
C LEU A 51 3.37 -4.61 -8.79
N ASN A 52 3.46 -4.35 -10.09
CA ASN A 52 3.32 -5.36 -11.15
C ASN A 52 2.04 -6.23 -11.01
N GLY A 53 0.94 -5.64 -10.55
CA GLY A 53 -0.35 -6.34 -10.33
C GLY A 53 -0.42 -7.18 -9.07
N SER A 54 0.56 -7.07 -8.16
CA SER A 54 0.56 -7.78 -6.88
C SER A 54 0.69 -6.81 -5.70
N TYR A 55 -0.07 -7.09 -4.64
CA TYR A 55 0.13 -6.52 -3.30
C TYR A 55 1.11 -7.35 -2.45
N LEU A 56 1.33 -8.60 -2.84
CA LEU A 56 2.08 -9.60 -2.09
C LEU A 56 3.40 -9.87 -2.78
N ILE A 57 4.45 -9.20 -2.31
CA ILE A 57 5.83 -9.41 -2.76
C ILE A 57 6.67 -9.61 -1.51
N LYS A 58 7.21 -10.81 -1.31
CA LYS A 58 8.12 -11.04 -0.18
C LYS A 58 9.49 -10.41 -0.48
N PRO A 59 10.18 -9.84 0.54
CA PRO A 59 9.85 -9.87 1.96
C PRO A 59 9.14 -8.60 2.47
N PHE A 60 8.36 -7.91 1.64
CA PHE A 60 7.55 -6.77 2.08
C PHE A 60 6.41 -7.23 3.00
N VAL A 61 5.94 -6.31 3.85
CA VAL A 61 4.78 -6.55 4.71
C VAL A 61 3.51 -6.68 3.87
N GLU A 62 2.55 -7.43 4.40
CA GLU A 62 1.28 -7.70 3.73
C GLU A 62 0.38 -6.46 3.69
N PRO A 63 -0.56 -6.37 2.73
CA PRO A 63 -1.56 -5.31 2.72
C PRO A 63 -2.45 -5.40 3.97
N VAL A 64 -2.97 -4.25 4.40
CA VAL A 64 -3.94 -4.12 5.50
C VAL A 64 -5.37 -4.53 5.11
N ILE A 65 -5.54 -5.10 3.93
CA ILE A 65 -6.80 -5.58 3.37
C ILE A 65 -6.58 -6.98 2.82
N ASP A 66 -7.54 -7.88 3.04
CA ASP A 66 -7.55 -9.21 2.42
C ASP A 66 -7.73 -9.08 0.89
N PRO A 67 -6.71 -9.44 0.08
CA PRO A 67 -6.79 -9.30 -1.37
C PRO A 67 -7.92 -10.14 -1.99
N VAL A 68 -8.24 -11.31 -1.42
CA VAL A 68 -9.29 -12.19 -1.92
C VAL A 68 -10.67 -11.59 -1.65
N ALA A 69 -10.88 -11.03 -0.46
CA ALA A 69 -12.12 -10.32 -0.15
C ALA A 69 -12.28 -9.06 -1.02
N MET A 70 -11.18 -8.32 -1.21
CA MET A 70 -11.16 -7.14 -2.08
C MET A 70 -11.53 -7.49 -3.52
N GLU A 71 -10.91 -8.53 -4.11
CA GLU A 71 -11.20 -8.98 -5.47
C GLU A 71 -12.68 -9.36 -5.64
N LYS A 72 -13.26 -10.07 -4.67
CA LYS A 72 -14.69 -10.42 -4.70
C LYS A 72 -15.59 -9.18 -4.76
N VAL A 73 -15.27 -8.15 -3.97
CA VAL A 73 -16.04 -6.89 -3.97
C VAL A 73 -15.84 -6.18 -5.31
N THR A 74 -14.59 -5.96 -5.74
CA THR A 74 -14.32 -5.22 -6.98
C THR A 74 -14.91 -5.92 -8.21
N ALA A 75 -14.80 -7.25 -8.33
CA ALA A 75 -15.38 -8.01 -9.44
C ALA A 75 -16.91 -7.87 -9.53
N SER A 76 -17.60 -7.87 -8.39
CA SER A 76 -19.07 -7.68 -8.33
C SER A 76 -19.50 -6.32 -8.85
N PHE A 77 -18.75 -5.27 -8.50
CA PHE A 77 -19.03 -3.90 -8.98
C PHE A 77 -18.61 -3.69 -10.43
N SER A 78 -17.45 -4.21 -10.85
CA SER A 78 -16.96 -4.10 -12.24
C SER A 78 -17.97 -4.64 -13.24
N LYS A 79 -18.56 -5.82 -12.97
CA LYS A 79 -19.61 -6.42 -13.82
C LYS A 79 -20.83 -5.51 -13.98
N ARG A 80 -21.19 -4.77 -12.92
CA ARG A 80 -22.32 -3.83 -12.96
C ARG A 80 -21.97 -2.55 -13.71
N MET A 81 -20.69 -2.18 -13.74
CA MET A 81 -20.20 -0.96 -14.40
C MET A 81 -20.08 -1.12 -15.92
N GLU A 82 -19.86 -2.32 -16.46
CA GLU A 82 -19.69 -2.53 -17.92
C GLU A 82 -20.85 -1.99 -18.76
N ALA A 83 -22.08 -2.19 -18.29
CA ALA A 83 -23.30 -1.76 -18.98
C ALA A 83 -23.86 -0.41 -18.51
N ALA A 84 -23.17 0.28 -17.59
CA ALA A 84 -23.69 1.46 -16.90
C ALA A 84 -23.29 2.79 -17.58
N SER A 85 -24.12 3.82 -17.39
CA SER A 85 -23.82 5.20 -17.78
C SER A 85 -22.62 5.77 -16.99
N LYS A 86 -22.11 6.94 -17.38
CA LYS A 86 -21.02 7.61 -16.66
C LYS A 86 -21.40 7.99 -15.23
N GLU A 87 -22.62 8.48 -15.05
CA GLU A 87 -23.18 8.87 -13.76
C GLU A 87 -23.35 7.64 -12.86
N GLU A 88 -23.89 6.56 -13.41
CA GLU A 88 -24.05 5.29 -12.71
C GLU A 88 -22.70 4.66 -12.33
N LYS A 89 -21.71 4.71 -13.22
CA LYS A 89 -20.32 4.29 -12.92
C LYS A 89 -19.73 5.06 -11.74
N THR A 90 -19.97 6.37 -11.67
CA THR A 90 -19.50 7.19 -10.56
C THR A 90 -20.16 6.76 -9.24
N ALA A 91 -21.49 6.57 -9.25
CA ALA A 91 -22.22 6.10 -8.08
C ALA A 91 -21.83 4.67 -7.65
N LEU A 92 -21.58 3.78 -8.61
CA LEU A 92 -21.12 2.41 -8.36
C LEU A 92 -19.71 2.38 -7.80
N SER A 93 -18.79 3.20 -8.32
CA SER A 93 -17.42 3.34 -7.79
C SER A 93 -17.41 3.84 -6.35
N GLN A 94 -18.22 4.85 -6.03
CA GLN A 94 -18.38 5.34 -4.65
C GLN A 94 -18.94 4.26 -3.71
N LYS A 95 -19.91 3.47 -4.17
CA LYS A 95 -20.46 2.34 -3.40
C LYS A 95 -19.42 1.23 -3.22
N CYS A 96 -18.69 0.89 -4.27
CA CYS A 96 -17.59 -0.10 -4.22
C CYS A 96 -16.57 0.32 -3.17
N TRP A 97 -16.14 1.59 -3.19
CA TRP A 97 -15.19 2.12 -2.21
C TRP A 97 -15.71 2.00 -0.78
N LYS A 98 -16.97 2.35 -0.52
CA LYS A 98 -17.59 2.19 0.81
C LYS A 98 -17.62 0.73 1.28
N GLU A 99 -17.84 -0.22 0.39
CA GLU A 99 -17.77 -1.64 0.76
C GLU A 99 -16.33 -2.11 0.98
N MET A 100 -15.37 -1.60 0.19
CA MET A 100 -13.95 -1.90 0.38
C MET A 100 -13.42 -1.37 1.71
N GLN A 101 -13.81 -0.17 2.16
CA GLN A 101 -13.38 0.40 3.45
C GLN A 101 -13.63 -0.57 4.62
N LYS A 102 -14.74 -1.30 4.59
CA LYS A 102 -15.10 -2.29 5.62
C LYS A 102 -14.21 -3.52 5.66
N LEU A 103 -13.36 -3.73 4.65
CA LEU A 103 -12.43 -4.86 4.56
C LEU A 103 -11.03 -4.53 5.09
N TYR A 104 -10.66 -3.26 5.16
CA TYR A 104 -9.38 -2.83 5.72
C TYR A 104 -9.35 -3.07 7.23
N ARG A 105 -8.24 -3.59 7.75
CA ARG A 105 -8.00 -3.86 9.17
C ARG A 105 -6.63 -3.35 9.55
N PHE A 106 -6.58 -2.49 10.57
CA PHE A 106 -5.35 -1.91 11.10
C PHE A 106 -5.15 -2.34 12.54
N HIS A 107 -4.02 -2.99 12.81
CA HIS A 107 -3.52 -3.10 14.18
C HIS A 107 -3.02 -1.72 14.62
N CYS A 108 -3.57 -1.22 15.72
CA CYS A 108 -3.26 0.09 16.26
C CYS A 108 -2.30 0.00 17.45
N HIS A 109 -1.69 1.13 17.82
CA HIS A 109 -0.71 1.21 18.91
C HIS A 109 -1.28 0.81 20.30
N ASP A 110 -2.59 0.83 20.46
CA ASP A 110 -3.33 0.43 21.67
C ASP A 110 -3.68 -1.07 21.67
N GLY A 111 -3.18 -1.83 20.70
CA GLY A 111 -3.46 -3.26 20.51
C GLY A 111 -4.85 -3.54 19.93
N GLN A 112 -5.64 -2.51 19.60
CA GLN A 112 -6.95 -2.70 18.98
C GLN A 112 -6.83 -2.94 17.48
N LEU A 113 -7.75 -3.72 16.94
CA LEU A 113 -7.94 -3.88 15.51
C LEU A 113 -9.10 -2.97 15.08
N ARG A 114 -8.84 -2.05 14.15
CA ARG A 114 -9.85 -1.06 13.68
C ARG A 114 -10.04 -1.15 12.18
N ALA A 115 -11.26 -0.91 11.72
CA ALA A 115 -11.58 -0.83 10.31
C ALA A 115 -11.35 0.58 9.75
N LEU A 116 -11.15 0.70 8.43
CA LEU A 116 -10.90 2.01 7.81
C LEU A 116 -12.10 2.96 7.97
N ASP A 117 -13.33 2.45 7.91
CA ASP A 117 -14.55 3.25 8.08
C ASP A 117 -14.76 3.74 9.52
N GLU A 118 -14.09 3.13 10.51
CA GLU A 118 -14.05 3.62 11.90
C GLU A 118 -13.00 4.72 12.08
N ILE A 119 -11.84 4.59 11.42
CA ILE A 119 -10.72 5.52 11.54
C ILE A 119 -10.96 6.77 10.67
N ALA A 120 -11.42 6.58 9.44
CA ALA A 120 -11.57 7.63 8.44
C ALA A 120 -12.84 7.42 7.56
N PRO A 121 -14.06 7.68 8.10
CA PRO A 121 -15.33 7.36 7.44
C PRO A 121 -15.57 8.04 6.08
N SER A 122 -14.89 9.16 5.82
CA SER A 122 -15.07 9.99 4.61
C SER A 122 -13.75 10.13 3.84
N CYS A 123 -12.95 9.07 3.80
CA CYS A 123 -11.65 9.09 3.14
C CYS A 123 -11.74 8.87 1.61
N PRO A 124 -10.80 9.43 0.83
CA PRO A 124 -10.72 9.19 -0.61
C PRO A 124 -10.27 7.74 -0.91
N SER A 125 -10.51 7.29 -2.14
CA SER A 125 -10.05 5.99 -2.62
C SER A 125 -8.53 5.82 -2.48
N GLY A 126 -8.09 4.63 -2.05
CA GLY A 126 -6.69 4.30 -1.82
C GLY A 126 -6.14 4.73 -0.46
N THR A 127 -6.98 5.26 0.43
CA THR A 127 -6.61 5.44 1.84
C THR A 127 -6.28 4.10 2.46
N GLY A 128 -5.19 4.02 3.21
CA GLY A 128 -4.71 2.76 3.80
C GLY A 128 -3.80 1.92 2.91
N ASP A 129 -3.71 2.21 1.61
CA ASP A 129 -2.80 1.51 0.69
C ASP A 129 -1.40 2.10 0.59
N CYS A 130 -1.14 3.19 1.31
CA CYS A 130 0.20 3.77 1.42
C CYS A 130 1.16 2.84 2.19
N ALA A 131 2.46 3.05 2.00
CA ALA A 131 3.48 2.23 2.65
C ALA A 131 3.46 2.41 4.18
N GLY A 132 3.32 3.66 4.66
CA GLY A 132 3.26 4.00 6.08
C GLY A 132 2.25 3.21 6.90
N PRO A 133 0.93 3.28 6.60
CA PRO A 133 -0.09 2.53 7.34
C PRO A 133 0.16 1.01 7.36
N ARG A 134 0.66 0.43 6.26
CA ARG A 134 1.01 -1.01 6.21
C ARG A 134 2.16 -1.34 7.17
N LEU A 135 3.20 -0.50 7.20
CA LEU A 135 4.34 -0.66 8.10
C LEU A 135 3.93 -0.57 9.58
N LEU A 136 3.14 0.44 9.93
CA LEU A 136 2.65 0.64 11.29
C LEU A 136 1.78 -0.52 11.75
N CYS A 137 0.82 -0.93 10.91
CA CYS A 137 -0.02 -2.09 11.18
C CYS A 137 0.82 -3.34 11.45
N ALA A 138 1.80 -3.62 10.60
CA ALA A 138 2.63 -4.80 10.72
C ALA A 138 3.59 -4.74 11.94
N ALA A 139 4.00 -3.55 12.39
CA ALA A 139 4.76 -3.41 13.63
C ALA A 139 3.87 -3.71 14.85
N TYR A 140 2.68 -3.10 14.90
CA TYR A 140 1.74 -3.27 16.02
C TYR A 140 1.15 -4.68 16.10
N GLU A 141 0.89 -5.34 14.97
CA GLU A 141 0.51 -6.76 14.92
C GLU A 141 1.56 -7.65 15.61
N ARG A 142 2.84 -7.32 15.47
CA ARG A 142 3.97 -8.03 16.08
C ARG A 142 4.28 -7.58 17.51
N ASN A 143 3.47 -6.69 18.09
CA ASN A 143 3.72 -6.04 19.38
C ASN A 143 5.09 -5.33 19.44
N GLN A 144 5.57 -4.84 18.30
CA GLN A 144 6.85 -4.13 18.18
C GLN A 144 6.62 -2.62 18.20
N GLN A 145 7.59 -1.87 18.74
CA GLN A 145 7.50 -0.42 18.87
C GLN A 145 8.22 0.28 17.70
N PRO A 146 7.52 1.03 16.83
CA PRO A 146 8.17 1.83 15.79
C PRO A 146 9.17 2.83 16.37
N SER A 147 10.40 2.84 15.86
CA SER A 147 11.44 3.80 16.26
C SER A 147 11.67 4.88 15.20
N SER A 148 11.58 4.52 13.92
CA SER A 148 11.71 5.44 12.80
C SER A 148 10.98 4.92 11.58
N LEU A 149 10.45 5.84 10.77
CA LEU A 149 9.76 5.56 9.52
C LEU A 149 10.20 6.58 8.47
N ALA A 150 10.51 6.11 7.27
CA ALA A 150 10.80 6.95 6.12
C ALA A 150 10.10 6.40 4.88
N GLU A 151 9.53 7.30 4.08
CA GLU A 151 8.97 7.00 2.77
C GLU A 151 9.76 7.74 1.68
N PHE A 152 9.95 7.11 0.53
CA PHE A 152 10.62 7.71 -0.62
C PHE A 152 10.00 7.23 -1.93
N PHE A 153 10.05 8.08 -2.96
CA PHE A 153 9.63 7.73 -4.30
C PHE A 153 10.78 7.08 -5.08
N TYR A 154 10.50 6.05 -5.88
CA TYR A 154 11.48 5.40 -6.75
C TYR A 154 10.86 5.01 -8.09
N GLY A 155 11.55 5.34 -9.19
CA GLY A 155 11.09 5.12 -10.57
C GLY A 155 10.66 6.39 -11.29
N ASP A 156 9.89 6.24 -12.37
CA ASP A 156 9.36 7.35 -13.18
C ASP A 156 7.94 7.74 -12.74
N GLY A 157 7.67 9.03 -12.55
CA GLY A 157 6.32 9.50 -12.23
C GLY A 157 6.27 10.88 -11.59
N SER A 158 5.47 11.01 -10.53
CA SER A 158 5.09 12.29 -9.94
C SER A 158 6.20 13.01 -9.17
N PHE A 159 7.27 12.31 -8.82
CA PHE A 159 8.41 12.85 -8.07
C PHE A 159 9.71 12.38 -8.70
N GLU A 160 10.81 13.07 -8.38
CA GLU A 160 12.13 12.59 -8.76
C GLU A 160 12.47 11.33 -7.96
N SER A 161 13.01 10.31 -8.64
CA SER A 161 13.44 9.08 -7.98
C SER A 161 14.48 9.40 -6.89
N GLY A 162 14.26 8.88 -5.68
CA GLY A 162 15.06 9.15 -4.49
C GLY A 162 14.51 10.26 -3.59
N THR A 163 13.43 10.94 -3.98
CA THR A 163 12.80 11.97 -3.14
C THR A 163 12.16 11.34 -1.90
N PHE A 164 12.56 11.80 -0.71
CA PHE A 164 11.88 11.47 0.53
C PHE A 164 10.57 12.25 0.67
N LEU A 165 9.50 11.55 1.03
CA LEU A 165 8.16 12.10 1.11
C LEU A 165 7.64 12.03 2.54
N PRO A 166 6.96 13.08 3.04
CA PRO A 166 6.17 12.96 4.25
C PRO A 166 4.91 12.13 4.00
N PRO A 167 4.26 11.61 5.07
CA PRO A 167 2.91 11.05 4.96
C PRO A 167 1.96 12.06 4.30
N CYS A 168 1.05 11.58 3.46
CA CYS A 168 0.11 12.48 2.79
C CYS A 168 -1.14 12.73 3.64
N ASP A 169 -1.52 14.00 3.81
CA ASP A 169 -2.65 14.43 4.65
C ASP A 169 -4.02 13.86 4.22
N SER A 170 -4.12 13.39 2.98
CA SER A 170 -5.40 12.95 2.40
C SER A 170 -5.66 11.45 2.52
N ARG A 171 -4.63 10.61 2.69
CA ARG A 171 -4.73 9.14 2.56
C ARG A 171 -3.92 8.33 3.60
N CYS A 172 -3.00 8.96 4.34
CA CYS A 172 -2.18 8.30 5.36
C CYS A 172 -2.72 8.53 6.76
#